data_AF-Q09JW1-F1
#
_entry.id   AF-Q09JW1-F1
#
_cell.length_a   1.000
_cell.length_b   1.000
_cell.length_c   1.000
_cell.angle_alpha   90.00
_cell.angle_beta   90.00
_cell.angle_gamma   90.00
#
_symmetry.space_group_name_H-M   'P 1'
#
loop_
_entity.id
_entity.type
_entity.pdbx_description
1 polymer ?
#
loop_
_entity_poly.entity_id
_entity_poly.type
_entity_poly.pdbx_seq_one_letter_code
_entity_poly.pdbx_strand_id
1 'polypeptide(L)'
;NDDGLFATGVDLAARLLAHVAGAPYDKNDTAHPQNGCNWKDGYLMGNFSKNGTNHTAFSTCSLKEMVKSLVKKAKTCFNFSSDAYPVLPGDLYKDTDEYCEFAHPDHSGIAACSGKDETCTIRCCDSDRSTRRYTHHAPDGTECYISAYNKICIKGNCTRKTQQWKINYPFRYDVIKESGKKSGK
;
A
#
# COMPACT_ATOMS: atom_id res chain seq x y z
N ASN A 1 6.96 17.87 1.28
CA ASN A 1 7.54 17.45 -0.01
C ASN A 1 7.20 16.00 -0.20
N ASP A 2 6.44 15.70 -1.25
CA ASP A 2 6.03 14.36 -1.61
C ASP A 2 6.82 13.97 -2.86
N ASP A 3 7.61 12.90 -2.78
CA ASP A 3 8.46 12.42 -3.87
C ASP A 3 8.22 10.92 -4.01
N GLY A 4 7.91 10.49 -5.23
CA GLY A 4 7.48 9.12 -5.54
C GLY A 4 8.56 8.06 -5.28
N LEU A 5 9.79 8.48 -4.99
CA LEU A 5 10.90 7.62 -4.59
C LEU A 5 10.80 7.18 -3.11
N PHE A 6 10.09 7.93 -2.25
CA PHE A 6 10.10 7.73 -0.80
C PHE A 6 9.21 6.61 -0.26
N ALA A 7 8.42 5.94 -1.10
CA ALA A 7 7.33 5.03 -0.70
C ALA A 7 6.27 5.64 0.26
N THR A 8 6.52 6.82 0.85
CA THR A 8 5.60 7.60 1.68
C THR A 8 4.55 8.34 0.84
N GLY A 9 4.85 8.62 -0.42
CA GLY A 9 3.93 9.20 -1.40
C GLY A 9 3.05 8.20 -2.15
N VAL A 10 3.38 6.91 -2.10
CA VAL A 10 2.69 5.89 -2.90
C VAL A 10 1.23 5.72 -2.47
N ASP A 11 0.96 5.77 -1.16
CA ASP A 11 -0.40 5.72 -0.63
C ASP A 11 -1.21 6.96 -1.05
N LEU A 12 -0.58 8.13 -1.07
CA LEU A 12 -1.23 9.36 -1.54
C LEU A 12 -1.49 9.31 -3.05
N ALA A 13 -0.51 8.87 -3.84
CA ALA A 13 -0.66 8.67 -5.27
C ALA A 13 -1.79 7.67 -5.58
N ALA A 14 -1.82 6.54 -4.87
CA ALA A 14 -2.88 5.54 -5.00
C ALA A 14 -4.27 6.13 -4.66
N ARG A 15 -4.37 6.92 -3.59
CA ARG A 15 -5.59 7.66 -3.23
C ARG A 15 -6.03 8.64 -4.31
N LEU A 16 -5.10 9.43 -4.85
CA LEU A 16 -5.41 10.40 -5.90
C LEU A 16 -5.86 9.71 -7.20
N LEU A 17 -5.18 8.62 -7.58
CA LEU A 17 -5.59 7.78 -8.72
C LEU A 17 -6.98 7.17 -8.50
N ALA A 18 -7.28 6.74 -7.28
CA ALA A 18 -8.63 6.25 -6.94
C ALA A 18 -9.70 7.34 -7.08
N HIS A 19 -9.41 8.59 -6.70
CA HIS A 19 -10.31 9.71 -6.97
C HIS A 19 -10.52 9.97 -8.46
N VAL A 20 -9.45 9.92 -9.28
CA VAL A 20 -9.57 10.02 -10.75
C VAL A 20 -10.43 8.89 -11.31
N ALA A 21 -10.26 7.69 -10.75
CA ALA A 21 -11.08 6.51 -11.05
C ALA A 21 -12.51 6.62 -10.51
N GLY A 22 -12.87 7.64 -9.72
CA GLY A 22 -14.23 7.91 -9.25
C GLY A 22 -14.54 7.41 -7.85
N ALA A 23 -13.55 6.97 -7.07
CA ALA A 23 -13.74 6.62 -5.67
C ALA A 23 -14.04 7.89 -4.83
N PRO A 24 -15.12 7.91 -4.03
CA PRO A 24 -15.26 8.90 -2.97
C PRO A 24 -14.36 8.53 -1.78
N TYR A 25 -14.19 9.48 -0.85
CA TYR A 25 -13.69 9.14 0.48
C TYR A 25 -14.65 8.16 1.18
N ASP A 26 -14.07 7.25 1.97
CA ASP A 26 -14.82 6.44 2.94
C ASP A 26 -15.51 7.39 3.94
N LYS A 27 -16.70 7.05 4.40
CA LYS A 27 -17.50 7.96 5.22
C LYS A 27 -17.62 7.45 6.63
N ASN A 28 -17.67 8.35 7.59
CA ASN A 28 -18.01 8.00 8.96
C ASN A 28 -19.54 7.95 9.05
N ASP A 29 -20.15 6.93 8.43
CA ASP A 29 -21.60 6.77 8.42
C ASP A 29 -22.03 5.95 9.64
N THR A 30 -22.47 6.64 10.68
CA THR A 30 -23.06 6.02 11.87
C THR A 30 -24.48 5.51 11.63
N ALA A 31 -25.13 5.91 10.52
CA ALA A 31 -26.48 5.47 10.17
C ALA A 31 -26.48 4.15 9.38
N HIS A 32 -25.42 3.87 8.62
CA HIS A 32 -25.28 2.64 7.83
C HIS A 32 -23.91 1.94 8.03
N PRO A 33 -23.61 1.44 9.26
CA PRO A 33 -22.35 0.77 9.59
C PRO A 33 -22.11 -0.54 8.81
N GLN A 34 -23.15 -1.09 8.16
CA GLN A 34 -23.15 -2.40 7.49
C GLN A 34 -22.38 -2.42 6.14
N ASN A 35 -21.95 -1.27 5.61
CA ASN A 35 -21.39 -1.20 4.25
C ASN A 35 -19.87 -1.39 4.16
N GLY A 36 -19.16 -1.55 5.29
CA GLY A 36 -17.73 -1.90 5.32
C GLY A 36 -16.78 -0.82 4.77
N CYS A 37 -17.16 0.45 4.92
CA CYS A 37 -16.45 1.61 4.35
C CYS A 37 -16.40 2.75 5.36
N ASN A 38 -16.17 2.43 6.63
CA ASN A 38 -16.04 3.44 7.66
C ASN A 38 -14.70 4.15 7.48
N TRP A 39 -14.72 5.49 7.53
CA TRP A 39 -13.50 6.30 7.54
C TRP A 39 -12.46 5.79 8.55
N LYS A 40 -12.90 5.28 9.70
CA LYS A 40 -12.02 4.80 10.78
C LYS A 40 -11.38 3.43 10.53
N ASP A 41 -11.80 2.69 9.51
CA ASP A 41 -11.29 1.34 9.20
C ASP A 41 -9.87 1.37 8.63
N GLY A 42 -9.37 2.55 8.25
CA GLY A 42 -7.97 2.76 7.89
C GLY A 42 -7.60 2.36 6.46
N TYR A 43 -8.57 2.19 5.55
CA TYR A 43 -8.30 1.99 4.12
C TYR A 43 -7.74 3.25 3.45
N LEU A 44 -7.19 3.09 2.24
CA LEU A 44 -6.60 4.18 1.44
C LEU A 44 -7.55 5.34 1.17
N MET A 45 -8.87 5.16 1.14
CA MET A 45 -9.85 6.25 1.00
C MET A 45 -10.42 6.72 2.35
N GLY A 46 -9.93 6.17 3.46
CA GLY A 46 -10.30 6.48 4.83
C GLY A 46 -9.19 7.18 5.61
N ASN A 47 -9.15 6.95 6.92
CA ASN A 47 -8.09 7.40 7.81
C ASN A 47 -6.87 6.46 7.80
N PHE A 48 -6.24 6.32 6.65
CA PHE A 48 -5.07 5.46 6.41
C PHE A 48 -3.83 5.78 7.25
N SER A 49 -3.81 6.94 7.94
CA SER A 49 -2.72 7.33 8.84
C SER A 49 -2.67 6.52 10.15
N LYS A 50 -3.68 5.68 10.41
CA LYS A 50 -3.67 4.76 11.56
C LYS A 50 -2.94 3.48 11.21
N ASN A 51 -2.02 3.08 12.08
CA ASN A 51 -1.32 1.80 11.98
C ASN A 51 -2.32 0.63 11.92
N GLY A 52 -2.32 -0.10 10.82
CA GLY A 52 -3.12 -1.31 10.61
C GLY A 52 -3.03 -1.77 9.16
N THR A 53 -3.23 -3.05 8.88
CA THR A 53 -2.97 -3.66 7.55
C THR A 53 -3.79 -3.07 6.39
N ASN A 54 -4.93 -2.44 6.70
CA ASN A 54 -5.83 -1.84 5.72
C ASN A 54 -5.24 -0.62 4.99
N HIS A 55 -4.21 0.04 5.53
CA HIS A 55 -3.60 1.23 4.90
C HIS A 55 -3.08 0.98 3.48
N THR A 56 -2.83 -0.28 3.13
CA THR A 56 -2.37 -0.70 1.79
C THR A 56 -3.50 -1.07 0.82
N ALA A 57 -4.76 -0.96 1.24
CA ALA A 57 -5.91 -1.49 0.51
C ALA A 57 -7.03 -0.46 0.34
N PHE A 58 -7.84 -0.68 -0.69
CA PHE A 58 -9.09 0.04 -0.89
C PHE A 58 -10.26 -0.68 -0.21
N SER A 59 -11.18 0.08 0.37
CA SER A 59 -12.44 -0.45 0.87
C SER A 59 -13.29 -1.05 -0.26
N THR A 60 -14.25 -1.90 0.09
CA THR A 60 -15.14 -2.50 -0.91
C THR A 60 -16.01 -1.45 -1.62
N CYS A 61 -16.36 -0.33 -0.97
CA CYS A 61 -17.09 0.77 -1.62
C CYS A 61 -16.22 1.50 -2.62
N SER A 62 -14.97 1.81 -2.25
CA SER A 62 -14.02 2.46 -3.14
C SER A 62 -13.84 1.63 -4.42
N LEU A 63 -13.62 0.32 -4.27
CA LEU A 63 -13.52 -0.60 -5.41
C LEU A 63 -14.77 -0.60 -6.29
N LYS A 64 -15.97 -0.65 -5.68
CA LYS A 64 -17.24 -0.65 -6.43
C LYS A 64 -17.41 0.62 -7.26
N GLU A 65 -17.13 1.79 -6.70
CA GLU A 65 -17.28 3.06 -7.42
C GLU A 65 -16.21 3.23 -8.51
N MET A 66 -14.97 2.83 -8.24
CA MET A 66 -13.92 2.79 -9.27
C MET A 66 -14.32 1.92 -10.45
N VAL A 67 -14.81 0.70 -10.20
CA VAL A 67 -15.26 -0.21 -11.27
C VAL A 67 -16.40 0.41 -12.08
N LYS A 68 -17.42 0.99 -11.43
CA LYS A 68 -18.55 1.65 -12.13
C LYS A 68 -18.08 2.78 -13.04
N SER A 69 -17.12 3.58 -12.59
CA SER A 69 -16.57 4.71 -13.34
C SER A 69 -15.63 4.25 -14.46
N LEU A 70 -14.75 3.28 -14.19
CA LEU A 70 -13.84 2.71 -15.18
C LEU A 70 -14.61 1.96 -16.28
N VAL A 71 -15.66 1.19 -15.98
CA VAL A 71 -16.48 0.55 -17.04
C VAL A 71 -17.07 1.57 -18.02
N LYS A 72 -17.38 2.78 -17.55
CA LYS A 72 -17.85 3.88 -18.41
C LYS A 72 -16.73 4.54 -19.22
N LYS A 73 -15.51 4.64 -18.66
CA LYS A 73 -14.38 5.40 -19.21
C LYS A 73 -13.31 4.57 -19.93
N ALA A 74 -13.20 3.28 -19.64
CA ALA A 74 -12.02 2.46 -19.95
C ALA A 74 -12.01 1.80 -21.33
N LYS A 75 -13.08 1.95 -22.12
CA LYS A 75 -13.19 1.26 -23.42
C LYS A 75 -12.12 1.65 -24.44
N THR A 76 -11.37 2.73 -24.23
CA THR A 76 -10.33 3.19 -25.17
C THR A 76 -8.99 3.56 -24.52
N CYS A 77 -8.95 4.08 -23.29
CA CYS A 77 -7.72 4.68 -22.74
C CYS A 77 -6.83 3.76 -21.89
N PHE A 78 -7.36 2.64 -21.36
CA PHE A 78 -6.63 1.77 -20.41
C PHE A 78 -6.27 0.40 -21.00
N ASN A 79 -6.27 0.27 -22.33
CA ASN A 79 -5.93 -0.97 -23.02
C ASN A 79 -4.43 -1.03 -23.36
N PHE A 80 -3.58 -0.95 -22.35
CA PHE A 80 -2.14 -1.17 -22.48
C PHE A 80 -1.66 -2.03 -21.31
N SER A 81 -0.59 -2.77 -21.55
CA SER A 81 0.08 -3.60 -20.55
C SER A 81 1.54 -3.17 -20.50
N SER A 82 2.06 -2.99 -19.29
CA SER A 82 3.48 -2.82 -19.06
C SER A 82 3.99 -3.98 -18.21
N ASP A 83 5.26 -4.31 -18.36
CA ASP A 83 5.90 -5.29 -17.50
C ASP A 83 5.92 -4.81 -16.05
N ALA A 84 5.70 -5.74 -15.12
CA ALA A 84 5.83 -5.46 -13.70
C ALA A 84 7.31 -5.35 -13.32
N TYR A 85 7.65 -4.38 -12.48
CA TYR A 85 9.01 -4.28 -11.95
C TYR A 85 9.25 -5.45 -10.96
N PRO A 86 10.29 -6.29 -11.17
CA PRO A 86 10.42 -7.56 -10.46
C PRO A 86 11.06 -7.44 -9.06
N VAL A 87 11.19 -6.22 -8.53
CA VAL A 87 11.90 -5.90 -7.29
C VAL A 87 10.91 -5.28 -6.30
N LEU A 88 10.91 -5.76 -5.06
CA LEU A 88 10.10 -5.17 -4.01
C LEU A 88 10.76 -3.89 -3.48
N PRO A 89 10.00 -2.86 -3.08
CA PRO A 89 10.59 -1.59 -2.61
C PRO A 89 11.60 -1.74 -1.46
N GLY A 90 11.41 -2.69 -0.56
CA GLY A 90 12.31 -3.01 0.54
C GLY A 90 13.62 -3.67 0.09
N ASP A 91 13.66 -4.30 -1.10
CA ASP A 91 14.90 -4.83 -1.68
C ASP A 91 15.79 -3.70 -2.28
N LEU A 92 15.29 -2.45 -2.34
CA LEU A 92 16.06 -1.28 -2.80
C LEU A 92 17.00 -0.72 -1.73
N TYR A 93 16.81 -1.12 -0.48
CA TYR A 93 17.61 -0.70 0.67
C TYR A 93 18.36 -1.91 1.23
N LYS A 94 19.61 -1.72 1.62
CA LYS A 94 20.46 -2.72 2.27
C LYS A 94 19.88 -3.15 3.62
N ASP A 95 19.39 -2.19 4.40
CA ASP A 95 18.81 -2.41 5.72
C ASP A 95 17.86 -1.27 6.12
N THR A 96 17.29 -1.37 7.32
CA THR A 96 16.35 -0.37 7.86
C THR A 96 17.01 0.95 8.22
N ASP A 97 18.34 0.98 8.42
CA ASP A 97 19.07 2.23 8.70
C ASP A 97 19.17 3.06 7.42
N GLU A 98 19.55 2.43 6.30
CA GLU A 98 19.56 3.09 4.99
C GLU A 98 18.16 3.60 4.59
N TYR A 99 17.10 2.84 4.87
CA TYR A 99 15.73 3.34 4.69
C TYR A 99 15.45 4.61 5.51
N CYS A 100 15.90 4.66 6.77
CA CYS A 100 15.68 5.84 7.61
C CYS A 100 16.45 7.06 7.14
N GLU A 101 17.71 6.90 6.73
CA GLU A 101 18.51 7.97 6.13
C GLU A 101 17.86 8.49 4.84
N PHE A 102 17.38 7.57 4.01
CA PHE A 102 16.70 7.90 2.76
C PHE A 102 15.35 8.59 2.97
N ALA A 103 14.55 8.15 3.94
CA ALA A 103 13.23 8.73 4.25
C ALA A 103 13.32 10.10 4.94
N HIS A 104 14.49 10.45 5.51
CA HIS A 104 14.73 11.68 6.26
C HIS A 104 16.05 12.33 5.86
N PRO A 105 16.20 12.76 4.60
CA PRO A 105 17.47 13.29 4.08
C PRO A 105 17.94 14.56 4.82
N ASP A 106 17.02 15.31 5.42
CA ASP A 106 17.31 16.53 6.19
C ASP A 106 17.76 16.24 7.63
N HIS A 107 17.83 14.97 8.05
CA HIS A 107 18.13 14.56 9.41
C HIS A 107 19.41 13.71 9.49
N SER A 108 20.56 14.38 9.60
CA SER A 108 21.85 13.72 9.81
C SER A 108 21.85 12.86 11.08
N GLY A 109 22.34 11.62 10.99
CA GLY A 109 22.48 10.71 12.13
C GLY A 109 21.20 9.96 12.50
N ILE A 110 20.16 10.05 11.67
CA ILE A 110 18.95 9.25 11.83
C ILE A 110 19.20 7.79 11.45
N ALA A 111 18.72 6.85 12.26
CA ALA A 111 18.85 5.42 12.01
C ALA A 111 17.61 4.67 12.54
N ALA A 112 17.48 3.38 12.21
CA ALA A 112 16.41 2.56 12.76
C ALA A 112 16.68 2.24 14.24
N CYS A 113 15.78 2.66 15.10
CA CYS A 113 15.76 2.25 16.52
C CYS A 113 14.81 1.08 16.77
N SER A 114 13.92 0.80 15.81
CA SER A 114 13.12 -0.42 15.68
C SER A 114 12.82 -0.63 14.21
N GLY A 115 12.67 -1.87 13.75
CA GLY A 115 12.42 -2.12 12.32
C GLY A 115 12.26 -3.57 11.91
N LYS A 116 12.59 -4.51 12.80
CA LYS A 116 12.46 -5.95 12.56
C LYS A 116 11.43 -6.60 13.49
N ASP A 117 10.26 -5.97 13.64
CA ASP A 117 9.14 -6.52 14.41
C ASP A 117 8.07 -7.15 13.49
N GLU A 118 7.13 -7.90 14.08
CA GLU A 118 6.04 -8.56 13.33
C GLU A 118 4.98 -7.58 12.82
N THR A 119 5.02 -6.32 13.26
CA THR A 119 4.04 -5.30 12.90
C THR A 119 4.38 -4.60 11.59
N CYS A 120 5.53 -4.91 11.00
CA CYS A 120 6.01 -4.27 9.77
C CYS A 120 6.03 -2.75 9.89
N THR A 121 6.54 -2.26 11.03
CA THR A 121 6.79 -0.84 11.25
C THR A 121 8.28 -0.58 11.46
N ILE A 122 8.76 0.52 10.92
CA ILE A 122 10.12 1.01 11.10
C ILE A 122 10.04 2.29 11.94
N ARG A 123 10.81 2.35 13.02
CA ARG A 123 11.00 3.56 13.80
C ARG A 123 12.37 4.12 13.50
N CYS A 124 12.38 5.33 12.92
CA CYS A 124 13.58 6.10 12.69
C CYS A 124 13.78 7.07 13.85
N CYS A 125 14.96 7.01 14.46
CA CYS A 125 15.34 7.83 15.61
C CYS A 125 16.65 8.58 15.32
N ASP A 126 16.77 9.78 15.87
CA ASP A 126 18.04 10.52 15.92
C ASP A 126 19.07 9.83 16.86
N SER A 127 20.34 10.22 16.78
CA SER A 127 21.47 9.60 17.51
C SER A 127 21.24 9.46 19.01
N ASP A 128 20.55 10.43 19.61
CA ASP A 128 20.25 10.48 21.05
C ASP A 128 18.98 9.73 21.44
N ARG A 129 18.33 9.03 20.48
CA ARG A 129 17.14 8.15 20.62
C ARG A 129 15.94 8.75 21.39
N SER A 130 15.92 10.06 21.63
CA SER A 130 14.99 10.71 22.58
C SER A 130 14.24 11.91 22.02
N THR A 131 14.79 12.64 21.04
CA THR A 131 14.24 13.93 20.58
C THR A 131 13.34 13.82 19.35
N ARG A 132 13.71 13.00 18.35
CA ARG A 132 12.91 12.79 17.13
C ARG A 132 12.66 11.31 16.91
N ARG A 133 11.38 10.96 16.73
CA ARG A 133 10.94 9.59 16.43
C ARG A 133 9.89 9.63 15.34
N TYR A 134 10.21 9.02 14.21
CA TYR A 134 9.29 8.88 13.09
C TYR A 134 8.92 7.40 12.97
N THR A 135 7.63 7.10 12.86
CA THR A 135 7.15 5.73 12.63
C THR A 135 6.65 5.64 11.20
N HIS A 136 7.17 4.68 10.47
CA HIS A 136 6.84 4.38 9.08
C HIS A 136 6.32 2.97 8.94
N HIS A 137 5.52 2.74 7.92
CA HIS A 137 5.25 1.40 7.44
C HIS A 137 6.49 0.87 6.72
N ALA A 138 6.87 -0.37 7.04
CA ALA A 138 7.99 -1.02 6.37
C ALA A 138 7.64 -1.24 4.89
N PRO A 139 8.49 -0.81 3.94
CA PRO A 139 8.29 -1.12 2.54
C PRO A 139 8.18 -2.64 2.30
N ASP A 140 7.32 -3.05 1.37
CA ASP A 140 7.21 -4.46 0.99
C ASP A 140 8.59 -5.02 0.60
N GLY A 141 8.96 -6.19 1.12
CA GLY A 141 10.30 -6.77 0.94
C GLY A 141 11.24 -6.58 2.15
N THR A 142 10.95 -5.61 3.03
CA THR A 142 11.76 -5.38 4.25
C THR A 142 11.74 -6.61 5.15
N GLU A 143 12.90 -7.03 5.66
CA GLU A 143 12.97 -8.13 6.62
C GLU A 143 12.19 -7.83 7.90
N CYS A 144 11.37 -8.77 8.33
CA CYS A 144 10.62 -8.67 9.58
C CYS A 144 10.95 -9.86 10.48
N TYR A 145 10.98 -9.63 11.78
CA TYR A 145 11.21 -10.63 12.83
C TYR A 145 12.63 -11.23 12.89
N ILE A 146 13.34 -10.92 13.97
CA ILE A 146 14.77 -11.22 14.18
C ILE A 146 15.09 -12.72 14.24
N SER A 147 14.17 -13.59 14.68
CA SER A 147 14.47 -15.01 14.95
C SER A 147 13.98 -16.00 13.88
N ALA A 148 13.38 -15.53 12.78
CA ALA A 148 12.99 -16.38 11.66
C ALA A 148 13.62 -15.88 10.35
N TYR A 149 14.73 -16.49 9.95
CA TYR A 149 15.28 -16.33 8.61
C TYR A 149 14.18 -16.50 7.56
N ASN A 150 14.15 -15.60 6.57
CA ASN A 150 13.21 -15.59 5.44
C ASN A 150 11.78 -15.11 5.74
N LYS A 151 11.56 -14.18 6.68
CA LYS A 151 10.30 -13.41 6.73
C LYS A 151 10.50 -11.98 6.25
N ILE A 152 9.55 -11.49 5.47
CA ILE A 152 9.52 -10.13 4.92
C ILE A 152 8.14 -9.52 5.08
N CYS A 153 8.09 -8.19 5.12
CA CYS A 153 6.88 -7.42 5.09
C CYS A 153 6.24 -7.47 3.71
N ILE A 154 4.95 -7.82 3.65
CA ILE A 154 4.13 -7.70 2.46
C ILE A 154 2.75 -7.20 2.87
N LYS A 155 2.30 -6.09 2.28
CA LYS A 155 1.01 -5.44 2.59
C LYS A 155 0.81 -5.24 4.09
N GLY A 156 1.86 -4.77 4.77
CA GLY A 156 1.88 -4.54 6.21
C GLY A 156 1.84 -5.80 7.10
N ASN A 157 2.03 -7.00 6.54
CA ASN A 157 2.09 -8.26 7.29
C ASN A 157 3.47 -8.89 7.22
N CYS A 158 3.95 -9.45 8.34
CA CYS A 158 5.18 -10.22 8.36
C CYS A 158 4.95 -11.66 7.89
N THR A 159 5.38 -11.99 6.68
CA THR A 159 5.09 -13.27 6.01
C THR A 159 6.37 -13.95 5.53
N ARG A 160 6.31 -15.26 5.23
CA ARG A 160 7.46 -15.99 4.67
C ARG A 160 7.78 -15.48 3.25
N LYS A 161 9.07 -15.27 2.96
CA LYS A 161 9.60 -14.97 1.63
C LYS A 161 9.45 -16.22 0.74
N THR A 162 8.35 -16.31 0.00
CA THR A 162 8.14 -17.33 -1.03
C THR A 162 8.58 -16.77 -2.39
N GLN A 163 8.97 -17.61 -3.35
CA GLN A 163 9.28 -17.14 -4.71
C GLN A 163 8.04 -16.63 -5.47
N GLN A 164 6.84 -16.78 -4.90
CA GLN A 164 5.56 -16.47 -5.52
C GLN A 164 5.33 -14.96 -5.69
N TRP A 165 6.05 -14.11 -4.94
CA TRP A 165 6.02 -12.64 -5.11
C TRP A 165 6.51 -12.20 -6.49
N LYS A 166 7.36 -12.99 -7.15
CA LYS A 166 7.82 -12.73 -8.54
C LYS A 166 6.77 -13.09 -9.60
N ILE A 167 5.71 -13.80 -9.25
CA ILE A 167 4.80 -14.44 -10.23
C ILE A 167 3.36 -13.91 -10.12
N ASN A 168 2.97 -13.26 -9.02
CA ASN A 168 1.58 -12.87 -8.80
C ASN A 168 1.41 -11.39 -8.42
N TYR A 169 1.59 -10.50 -9.39
CA TYR A 169 0.62 -9.43 -9.59
C TYR A 169 -0.35 -9.87 -10.69
N PRO A 170 -1.35 -10.74 -10.40
CA PRO A 170 -2.38 -11.00 -11.38
C PRO A 170 -3.28 -9.75 -11.39
N PHE A 171 -3.00 -8.80 -12.28
CA PHE A 171 -4.09 -8.00 -12.83
C PHE A 171 -4.94 -8.94 -13.69
N ARG A 172 -5.71 -9.82 -13.03
CA ARG A 172 -6.71 -10.66 -13.69
C ARG A 172 -7.85 -9.74 -14.12
N TYR A 173 -7.82 -9.39 -15.39
CA TYR A 173 -8.84 -8.63 -16.12
C TYR A 173 -10.14 -9.43 -16.36
N ASP A 174 -10.41 -10.47 -15.56
CA ASP A 174 -11.47 -11.44 -15.85
C ASP A 174 -12.87 -10.97 -15.42
N VAL A 175 -13.00 -9.81 -14.76
CA VAL A 175 -14.30 -9.34 -14.24
C VAL A 175 -15.18 -8.63 -15.30
N ILE A 176 -14.67 -8.36 -16.51
CA ILE A 176 -15.45 -7.61 -17.53
C ILE A 176 -16.07 -8.51 -18.62
N LYS A 177 -15.73 -9.81 -18.69
CA LYS A 177 -16.25 -10.69 -19.77
C LYS A 177 -17.63 -11.30 -19.51
N GLU A 178 -18.17 -11.29 -18.29
CA GLU A 178 -19.43 -12.00 -18.01
C GLU A 178 -20.71 -11.17 -18.17
N SER A 179 -20.64 -9.86 -18.39
CA SER A 179 -21.84 -9.04 -18.67
C SER A 179 -22.17 -8.88 -20.16
N GLY A 180 -21.44 -9.59 -21.04
CA GLY A 180 -21.54 -9.48 -22.50
C GLY A 180 -22.25 -10.62 -23.23
N LYS A 181 -22.73 -11.68 -22.57
CA LYS A 181 -23.57 -12.69 -23.24
C LYS A 181 -25.00 -12.18 -23.35
N LYS A 182 -25.23 -11.39 -24.41
CA LYS A 182 -26.56 -11.16 -24.96
C LYS A 182 -27.18 -12.50 -25.32
N SER A 183 -28.37 -12.75 -24.75
CA SER A 183 -29.38 -13.62 -25.34
C SER A 183 -29.53 -13.29 -26.83
N GLY A 184 -29.38 -14.31 -27.66
CA GLY A 184 -29.49 -14.22 -29.11
C GLY A 184 -30.08 -15.52 -29.63
N LYS A 185 -31.41 -15.49 -29.76
CA LYS A 185 -32.33 -16.25 -30.64
C LYS A 185 -32.01 -17.71 -30.95
#